data_AF-A0A969SZZ7-F1
#
_entry.id   AF-A0A969SZZ7-F1
#
_cell.length_a   1.000
_cell.length_b   1.000
_cell.length_c   1.000
_cell.angle_alpha   90.00
_cell.angle_beta   90.00
_cell.angle_gamma   90.00
#
_symmetry.space_group_name_H-M   'P 1'
#
loop_
_entity.id
_entity.type
_entity.pdbx_description
1 polymer ?
#
loop_
_entity_poly.entity_id
_entity_poly.type
_entity_poly.pdbx_seq_one_letter_code
_entity_poly.pdbx_strand_id
1 'polypeptide(L)'
;MKSTFGVAQKLCLWVAPIAVTSATSAFLAAPSQAATFARSESEVVFGNFSHSPVRFSTFTDTATEAIENSGMGSVVAEADADANFVVNSGANLVTGETQGSGFDYRGDAFGVAGIASFFSVGSRETFSFDFLTFTDLASSIDDAEFETTAAASLIQFELFDDASGNLLDAFGVSSQVSSAGDAKIEVASSPNVSLFPLLKEKSSQPQNSFAVSAFAGSYARQFDASVQLRLVETKTNRASASAKPVPEPSEIGGTVVIGLLLGYWRLKSNRGRVSKK
;
A
#
# COMPACT_ATOMS: atom_id res chain seq x y z
N MET A 1 27.56 -30.44 -38.86
CA MET A 1 26.12 -30.68 -38.56
C MET A 1 26.00 -31.24 -37.15
N LYS A 2 25.10 -30.62 -36.37
CA LYS A 2 24.39 -31.11 -35.17
C LYS A 2 25.10 -31.05 -33.80
N SER A 3 24.68 -30.00 -33.11
CA SER A 3 24.55 -29.72 -31.67
C SER A 3 24.23 -30.90 -30.73
N THR A 4 24.65 -30.76 -29.47
CA THR A 4 23.85 -31.01 -28.25
C THR A 4 24.40 -30.08 -27.15
N PHE A 5 23.73 -28.99 -26.76
CA PHE A 5 22.67 -28.86 -25.74
C PHE A 5 23.00 -29.49 -24.37
N GLY A 6 23.36 -28.63 -23.43
CA GLY A 6 23.45 -28.83 -21.98
C GLY A 6 24.02 -27.53 -21.42
N VAL A 7 23.40 -26.77 -20.52
CA VAL A 7 22.58 -27.12 -19.38
C VAL A 7 21.61 -25.95 -19.17
N ALA A 8 20.31 -26.15 -19.40
CA ALA A 8 19.29 -25.24 -18.89
C ALA A 8 18.97 -25.72 -17.46
N GLN A 9 19.72 -25.21 -16.49
CA GLN A 9 19.50 -25.48 -15.08
C GLN A 9 18.20 -24.80 -14.66
N LYS A 10 17.20 -25.64 -14.43
CA LYS A 10 15.89 -25.36 -13.88
C LYS A 10 15.97 -24.38 -12.70
N LEU A 11 15.57 -23.12 -12.91
CA LEU A 11 15.07 -22.28 -11.83
C LEU A 11 13.63 -22.73 -11.54
N CYS A 12 13.50 -23.68 -10.61
CA CYS A 12 12.23 -23.99 -10.01
C CYS A 12 12.00 -22.91 -8.94
N LEU A 13 11.31 -21.83 -9.32
CA LEU A 13 10.79 -20.81 -8.40
C LEU A 13 9.77 -21.49 -7.47
N TRP A 14 10.23 -21.95 -6.31
CA TRP A 14 9.35 -22.30 -5.20
C TRP A 14 8.93 -21.02 -4.51
N VAL A 15 8.08 -20.23 -5.18
CA VAL A 15 7.21 -19.30 -4.47
C VAL A 15 6.17 -20.20 -3.81
N ALA A 16 6.32 -20.46 -2.52
CA ALA A 16 5.21 -21.01 -1.75
C ALA A 16 3.99 -20.13 -2.04
N PRO A 17 2.80 -20.68 -2.33
CA PRO A 17 1.61 -19.87 -2.49
C PRO A 17 1.31 -19.29 -1.10
N ILE A 18 1.87 -18.11 -0.81
CA ILE A 18 1.28 -17.24 0.18
C ILE A 18 -0.08 -16.94 -0.42
N ALA A 19 -1.12 -17.45 0.21
CA ALA A 19 -2.47 -17.15 -0.15
C ALA A 19 -2.57 -15.63 -0.05
N VAL A 20 -2.50 -14.95 -1.20
CA VAL A 20 -3.13 -13.65 -1.36
C VAL A 20 -4.59 -13.96 -1.08
N THR A 21 -5.00 -13.84 0.18
CA THR A 21 -6.39 -13.86 0.57
C THR A 21 -6.98 -12.52 0.16
N SER A 22 -6.83 -12.17 -1.13
CA SER A 22 -7.64 -11.15 -1.71
C SER A 22 -9.05 -11.70 -1.61
N ALA A 23 -9.89 -11.04 -0.82
CA ALA A 23 -11.30 -11.04 -1.12
C ALA A 23 -11.39 -10.39 -2.50
N THR A 24 -11.19 -11.18 -3.56
CA THR A 24 -11.36 -10.76 -4.94
C THR A 24 -12.72 -10.10 -4.99
N SER A 25 -12.70 -8.79 -5.17
CA SER A 25 -13.81 -7.91 -5.44
C SER A 25 -14.92 -8.65 -6.20
N ALA A 26 -15.90 -9.17 -5.46
CA ALA A 26 -17.15 -9.69 -5.99
C ALA A 26 -18.07 -8.54 -6.48
N PHE A 27 -17.48 -7.50 -7.07
CA PHE A 27 -18.18 -6.32 -7.57
C PHE A 27 -18.82 -6.55 -8.94
N LEU A 28 -18.82 -7.78 -9.48
CA LEU A 28 -19.64 -8.09 -10.66
C LEU A 28 -21.15 -8.05 -10.38
N ALA A 29 -21.58 -7.90 -9.13
CA ALA A 29 -22.91 -7.45 -8.78
C ALA A 29 -22.93 -6.99 -7.31
N ALA A 30 -22.66 -5.71 -7.03
CA ALA A 30 -23.30 -5.13 -5.86
C ALA A 30 -24.81 -5.08 -6.18
N PRO A 31 -25.68 -5.79 -5.43
CA PRO A 31 -27.12 -5.70 -5.63
C PRO A 31 -27.55 -4.24 -5.44
N SER A 32 -28.60 -3.85 -6.14
CA SER A 32 -29.21 -2.52 -6.20
C SER A 32 -29.77 -1.97 -4.88
N GLN A 33 -29.06 -2.16 -3.75
CA GLN A 33 -29.41 -1.77 -2.38
C GLN A 33 -28.16 -1.59 -1.50
N ALA A 34 -27.18 -0.79 -1.90
CA ALA A 34 -25.95 -0.61 -1.12
C ALA A 34 -25.82 0.83 -0.60
N ALA A 35 -26.14 0.98 0.68
CA ALA A 35 -25.59 1.96 1.60
C ALA A 35 -24.25 2.57 1.11
N THR A 36 -24.10 3.90 1.18
CA THR A 36 -22.87 4.63 0.91
C THR A 36 -21.63 3.89 1.45
N PHE A 37 -20.72 3.50 0.56
CA PHE A 37 -19.63 2.57 0.87
C PHE A 37 -18.30 3.02 0.28
N ALA A 38 -17.21 2.86 1.04
CA ALA A 38 -15.85 3.02 0.55
C ALA A 38 -14.93 1.97 1.18
N ARG A 39 -14.03 1.41 0.38
CA ARG A 39 -13.00 0.46 0.84
C ARG A 39 -11.67 0.71 0.17
N SER A 40 -10.60 0.59 0.95
CA SER A 40 -9.22 0.57 0.47
C SER A 40 -8.43 -0.54 1.15
N GLU A 41 -7.87 -1.44 0.36
CA GLU A 41 -6.99 -2.52 0.80
C GLU A 41 -5.63 -2.44 0.11
N SER A 42 -4.56 -2.75 0.85
CA SER A 42 -3.21 -2.83 0.29
C SER A 42 -2.34 -3.88 0.98
N GLU A 43 -1.70 -4.71 0.16
CA GLU A 43 -0.81 -5.78 0.60
C GLU A 43 0.56 -5.63 -0.07
N VAL A 44 1.62 -5.92 0.69
CA VAL A 44 2.97 -6.07 0.15
C VAL A 44 3.56 -7.33 0.74
N VAL A 45 4.23 -8.09 -0.12
CA VAL A 45 5.05 -9.23 0.25
C VAL A 45 6.44 -9.04 -0.34
N PHE A 46 7.46 -9.13 0.51
CA PHE A 46 8.86 -9.23 0.11
C PHE A 46 9.38 -10.65 0.29
N GLY A 47 10.26 -11.06 -0.61
CA GLY A 47 10.95 -12.34 -0.53
C GLY A 47 12.27 -12.32 -1.28
N ASN A 48 12.96 -13.47 -1.26
CA ASN A 48 14.18 -13.71 -2.04
C ASN A 48 15.28 -12.65 -1.86
N PHE A 49 15.42 -12.13 -0.63
CA PHE A 49 16.53 -11.22 -0.32
C PHE A 49 17.88 -11.93 -0.54
N SER A 50 18.82 -11.27 -1.24
CA SER A 50 20.17 -11.80 -1.42
C SER A 50 21.03 -11.76 -0.16
N HIS A 51 20.63 -10.93 0.81
CA HIS A 51 21.31 -10.77 2.09
C HIS A 51 20.29 -10.87 3.23
N SER A 52 20.70 -11.49 4.34
CA SER A 52 19.86 -11.48 5.54
C SER A 52 19.94 -10.13 6.25
N PRO A 53 18.79 -9.62 6.75
CA PRO A 53 18.79 -8.37 7.47
C PRO A 53 19.51 -8.53 8.81
N VAL A 54 20.34 -7.54 9.15
CA VAL A 54 21.06 -7.46 10.43
C VAL A 54 20.09 -7.09 11.56
N ARG A 55 19.07 -6.27 11.23
CA ARG A 55 17.96 -5.92 12.10
C ARG A 55 16.76 -5.52 11.25
N PHE A 56 15.57 -5.61 11.82
CA PHE A 56 14.33 -5.13 11.22
C PHE A 56 13.37 -4.65 12.29
N SER A 57 12.38 -3.87 11.88
CA SER A 57 11.27 -3.41 12.72
C SER A 57 10.03 -3.25 11.86
N THR A 58 8.88 -3.56 12.42
CA THR A 58 7.58 -3.29 11.82
C THR A 58 6.86 -2.18 12.59
N PHE A 59 5.93 -1.50 11.93
CA PHE A 59 5.03 -0.57 12.59
C PHE A 59 3.65 -0.61 11.94
N THR A 60 2.63 -0.41 12.77
CA THR A 60 1.24 -0.30 12.34
C THR A 60 0.56 0.80 13.15
N ASP A 61 -0.41 1.48 12.56
CA ASP A 61 -1.26 2.47 13.23
C ASP A 61 -2.60 2.54 12.48
N THR A 62 -3.69 2.72 13.23
CA THR A 62 -5.03 2.87 12.67
C THR A 62 -5.77 4.00 13.37
N ALA A 63 -6.63 4.69 12.62
CA ALA A 63 -7.48 5.75 13.14
C ALA A 63 -8.84 5.69 12.45
N THR A 64 -9.90 5.74 13.23
CA THR A 64 -11.27 5.77 12.73
C THR A 64 -12.05 6.93 13.35
N GLU A 65 -12.96 7.51 12.57
CA GLU A 65 -13.91 8.51 13.00
C GLU A 65 -15.28 8.15 12.44
N ALA A 66 -16.30 8.13 13.29
CA ALA A 66 -17.68 7.87 12.93
C ALA A 66 -18.56 8.87 13.68
N ILE A 67 -19.22 9.76 12.93
CA ILE A 67 -20.04 10.85 13.45
C ILE A 67 -21.43 10.76 12.83
N GLU A 68 -22.45 10.89 13.67
CA GLU A 68 -23.86 11.01 13.32
C GLU A 68 -24.43 12.17 14.16
N ASN A 69 -25.06 13.16 13.52
CA ASN A 69 -25.45 14.40 14.20
C ASN A 69 -26.97 14.62 14.32
N SER A 70 -27.78 13.88 13.58
CA SER A 70 -29.20 14.19 13.35
C SER A 70 -30.18 13.18 13.93
N GLY A 71 -29.69 12.00 14.36
CA GLY A 71 -30.48 10.81 14.62
C GLY A 71 -31.11 10.17 13.37
N MET A 72 -30.81 10.67 12.17
CA MET A 72 -31.40 10.23 10.89
C MET A 72 -30.40 9.49 10.00
N GLY A 73 -29.20 9.22 10.50
CA GLY A 73 -28.16 8.49 9.79
C GLY A 73 -27.51 7.41 10.63
N SER A 74 -26.59 6.69 10.01
CA SER A 74 -25.68 5.75 10.66
C SER A 74 -24.41 5.67 9.82
N VAL A 75 -23.27 5.53 10.49
CA VAL A 75 -22.00 5.28 9.81
C VAL A 75 -21.11 4.39 10.66
N VAL A 76 -20.45 3.46 9.98
CA VAL A 76 -19.43 2.57 10.53
C VAL A 76 -18.14 2.86 9.79
N ALA A 77 -17.04 2.96 10.54
CA ALA A 77 -15.69 3.13 10.02
C ALA A 77 -14.76 2.14 10.70
N GLU A 78 -14.09 1.31 9.90
CA GLU A 78 -13.21 0.24 10.36
C GLU A 78 -11.84 0.34 9.65
N ALA A 79 -10.77 0.15 10.40
CA ALA A 79 -9.41 0.14 9.86
C ALA A 79 -8.58 -0.96 10.54
N ASP A 80 -7.85 -1.72 9.74
CA ASP A 80 -6.92 -2.75 10.20
C ASP A 80 -5.54 -2.54 9.58
N ALA A 81 -4.50 -2.88 10.34
CA ALA A 81 -3.12 -2.81 9.90
C ALA A 81 -2.30 -3.91 10.58
N ASP A 82 -1.74 -4.81 9.78
CA ASP A 82 -0.82 -5.86 10.21
C ASP A 82 0.52 -5.70 9.49
N ALA A 83 1.61 -5.96 10.20
CA ALA A 83 2.93 -5.99 9.63
C ALA A 83 3.80 -7.06 10.32
N ASN A 84 4.21 -8.04 9.53
CA ASN A 84 5.07 -9.13 9.94
C ASN A 84 6.35 -9.14 9.12
N PHE A 85 7.47 -9.41 9.79
CA PHE A 85 8.74 -9.63 9.12
C PHE A 85 9.47 -10.79 9.78
N VAL A 86 9.77 -11.81 8.98
CA VAL A 86 10.58 -12.96 9.36
C VAL A 86 11.87 -12.95 8.54
N VAL A 87 12.88 -13.71 8.95
CA VAL A 87 14.18 -13.68 8.27
C VAL A 87 14.00 -13.99 6.77
N ASN A 88 14.40 -13.04 5.91
CA ASN A 88 14.29 -13.07 4.45
C ASN A 88 12.86 -13.02 3.85
N SER A 89 11.83 -12.66 4.63
CA SER A 89 10.48 -12.39 4.09
C SER A 89 9.72 -11.38 4.94
N GLY A 90 9.05 -10.44 4.28
CA GLY A 90 8.17 -9.47 4.93
C GLY A 90 6.79 -9.52 4.32
N ALA A 91 5.75 -9.39 5.13
CA ALA A 91 4.39 -9.24 4.65
C ALA A 91 3.63 -8.28 5.56
N ASN A 92 2.83 -7.41 4.97
CA ASN A 92 1.98 -6.51 5.72
C ASN A 92 0.67 -6.26 4.95
N LEU A 93 -0.36 -5.84 5.66
CA LEU A 93 -1.71 -5.58 5.16
C LEU A 93 -2.23 -4.30 5.80
N VAL A 94 -2.93 -3.47 5.03
CA VAL A 94 -3.73 -2.36 5.55
C VAL A 94 -5.10 -2.42 4.91
N THR A 95 -6.15 -2.25 5.71
CA THR A 95 -7.53 -2.08 5.24
C THR A 95 -8.14 -0.83 5.86
N GLY A 96 -9.03 -0.20 5.10
CA GLY A 96 -9.92 0.85 5.59
C GLY A 96 -11.27 0.69 4.92
N GLU A 97 -12.34 0.70 5.69
CA GLU A 97 -13.70 0.53 5.23
C GLU A 97 -14.62 1.53 5.92
N THR A 98 -15.55 2.09 5.16
CA THR A 98 -16.63 2.92 5.70
C THR A 98 -17.94 2.56 5.04
N GLN A 99 -18.99 2.39 5.85
CA GLN A 99 -20.34 2.13 5.38
C GLN A 99 -21.31 3.05 6.09
N GLY A 100 -22.16 3.76 5.34
CA GLY A 100 -23.10 4.72 5.88
C GLY A 100 -24.49 4.63 5.24
N SER A 101 -25.50 5.05 5.97
CA SER A 101 -26.88 5.13 5.50
C SER A 101 -27.63 6.29 6.15
N GLY A 102 -28.64 6.82 5.46
CA GLY A 102 -29.40 7.97 5.93
C GLY A 102 -28.67 9.30 5.72
N PHE A 103 -28.83 10.26 6.64
CA PHE A 103 -28.35 11.63 6.45
C PHE A 103 -27.49 12.13 7.62
N ASP A 104 -26.69 13.16 7.35
CA ASP A 104 -25.87 13.91 8.31
C ASP A 104 -24.91 13.04 9.12
N TYR A 105 -24.18 12.20 8.40
CA TYR A 105 -23.11 11.38 8.96
C TYR A 105 -21.77 11.61 8.24
N ARG A 106 -20.70 11.23 8.94
CA ARG A 106 -19.34 11.18 8.39
C ARG A 106 -18.56 10.01 8.97
N GLY A 107 -17.98 9.21 8.10
CA GLY A 107 -17.07 8.12 8.42
C GLY A 107 -15.72 8.36 7.75
N ASP A 108 -14.65 8.17 8.51
CA ASP A 108 -13.28 8.16 8.02
C ASP A 108 -12.55 6.95 8.64
N ALA A 109 -11.95 6.11 7.81
CA ALA A 109 -11.10 5.00 8.21
C ALA A 109 -9.70 5.20 7.60
N PHE A 110 -8.67 5.20 8.44
CA PHE A 110 -7.28 5.37 8.05
C PHE A 110 -6.41 4.28 8.67
N GLY A 111 -5.48 3.76 7.88
CA GLY A 111 -4.49 2.80 8.34
C GLY A 111 -3.12 3.05 7.72
N VAL A 112 -2.08 2.69 8.45
CA VAL A 112 -0.69 2.68 7.98
C VAL A 112 0.02 1.44 8.50
N ALA A 113 0.82 0.82 7.63
CA ALA A 113 1.74 -0.24 8.00
C ALA A 113 3.09 -0.02 7.32
N GLY A 114 4.15 -0.58 7.89
CA GLY A 114 5.44 -0.54 7.24
C GLY A 114 6.49 -1.44 7.86
N ILE A 115 7.54 -1.66 7.08
CA ILE A 115 8.66 -2.52 7.42
C ILE A 115 9.95 -1.71 7.20
N ALA A 116 10.82 -1.67 8.21
CA ALA A 116 12.16 -1.14 8.07
C ALA A 116 13.19 -2.24 8.32
N SER A 117 14.00 -2.54 7.31
CA SER A 117 15.01 -3.61 7.34
C SER A 117 16.38 -3.08 6.97
N PHE A 118 17.41 -3.65 7.60
CA PHE A 118 18.78 -3.15 7.49
C PHE A 118 19.73 -4.25 7.04
N PHE A 119 20.57 -3.97 6.07
CA PHE A 119 21.44 -4.96 5.43
C PHE A 119 22.88 -4.48 5.38
N SER A 120 23.82 -5.39 5.53
CA SER A 120 25.24 -5.13 5.29
C SER A 120 25.63 -5.82 3.99
N VAL A 121 26.12 -5.05 3.03
CA VAL A 121 26.51 -5.53 1.69
C VAL A 121 27.99 -5.28 1.50
N GLY A 122 28.71 -6.31 1.06
CA GLY A 122 30.14 -6.27 0.77
C GLY A 122 30.47 -5.49 -0.51
N SER A 123 31.76 -5.23 -0.71
CA SER A 123 32.24 -4.61 -1.94
C SER A 123 32.06 -5.58 -3.11
N ARG A 124 31.56 -5.04 -4.23
CA ARG A 124 31.22 -5.76 -5.48
C ARG A 124 30.10 -6.80 -5.34
N GLU A 125 29.36 -6.77 -4.24
CA GLU A 125 28.19 -7.62 -4.04
C GLU A 125 26.92 -6.96 -4.60
N THR A 126 25.95 -7.79 -4.98
CA THR A 126 24.64 -7.36 -5.48
C THR A 126 23.61 -7.53 -4.39
N PHE A 127 22.98 -6.43 -3.99
CA PHE A 127 21.78 -6.47 -3.17
C PHE A 127 20.56 -6.64 -4.08
N SER A 128 19.71 -7.60 -3.77
CA SER A 128 18.48 -7.87 -4.52
C SER A 128 17.38 -8.43 -3.63
N PHE A 129 16.14 -8.25 -4.06
CA PHE A 129 14.95 -8.85 -3.47
C PHE A 129 13.81 -8.85 -4.50
N ASP A 130 12.84 -9.72 -4.29
CA ASP A 130 11.58 -9.73 -5.03
C ASP A 130 10.46 -9.16 -4.16
N PHE A 131 9.45 -8.60 -4.82
CA PHE A 131 8.27 -8.09 -4.14
C PHE A 131 6.99 -8.33 -4.96
N LEU A 132 5.89 -8.45 -4.24
CA LEU A 132 4.53 -8.46 -4.77
C LEU A 132 3.76 -7.34 -4.08
N THR A 133 3.05 -6.53 -4.85
CA THR A 133 2.15 -5.50 -4.31
C THR A 133 0.75 -5.73 -4.82
N PHE A 134 -0.25 -5.50 -3.98
CA PHE A 134 -1.66 -5.59 -4.32
C PHE A 134 -2.42 -4.40 -3.73
N THR A 135 -3.37 -3.83 -4.49
CA THR A 135 -4.33 -2.85 -4.02
C THR A 135 -5.72 -3.18 -4.53
N ASP A 136 -6.74 -3.06 -3.68
CA ASP A 136 -8.15 -3.17 -4.06
C ASP A 136 -8.93 -2.01 -3.44
N LEU A 137 -9.51 -1.16 -4.29
CA LEU A 137 -10.26 0.01 -3.89
C LEU A 137 -11.64 -0.01 -4.52
N ALA A 138 -12.64 0.36 -3.72
CA ALA A 138 -14.02 0.49 -4.17
C ALA A 138 -14.71 1.68 -3.51
N SER A 139 -15.65 2.29 -4.23
CA SER A 139 -16.50 3.38 -3.79
C SER A 139 -17.87 3.22 -4.43
N SER A 140 -18.92 3.33 -3.61
CA SER A 140 -20.32 3.20 -4.03
C SER A 140 -21.20 4.17 -3.26
N ILE A 141 -22.19 4.77 -3.92
CA ILE A 141 -23.24 5.61 -3.30
C ILE A 141 -24.59 5.37 -3.98
N ASP A 142 -25.67 5.67 -3.28
CA ASP A 142 -27.04 5.58 -3.79
C ASP A 142 -27.52 6.94 -4.33
N ASP A 143 -27.17 8.05 -3.65
CA ASP A 143 -27.61 9.40 -4.04
C ASP A 143 -26.45 10.38 -4.21
N ALA A 144 -26.13 10.70 -5.46
CA ALA A 144 -25.05 11.63 -5.81
C ALA A 144 -25.31 13.09 -5.40
N GLU A 145 -26.54 13.46 -5.02
CA GLU A 145 -26.84 14.80 -4.53
C GLU A 145 -26.43 14.98 -3.06
N PHE A 146 -26.45 13.91 -2.26
CA PHE A 146 -26.25 13.98 -0.82
C PHE A 146 -25.07 13.16 -0.30
N GLU A 147 -24.64 12.14 -1.04
CA GLU A 147 -23.65 11.16 -0.60
C GLU A 147 -22.34 11.30 -1.37
N THR A 148 -21.23 11.17 -0.65
CA THR A 148 -19.90 11.16 -1.26
C THR A 148 -19.06 10.08 -0.62
N THR A 149 -18.29 9.37 -1.46
CA THR A 149 -17.30 8.40 -1.02
C THR A 149 -15.97 8.60 -1.71
N ALA A 150 -14.90 8.25 -1.01
CA ALA A 150 -13.57 8.21 -1.57
C ALA A 150 -12.76 7.11 -0.87
N ALA A 151 -11.91 6.44 -1.65
CA ALA A 151 -10.91 5.53 -1.11
C ALA A 151 -9.56 5.77 -1.80
N ALA A 152 -8.48 5.65 -1.06
CA ALA A 152 -7.14 5.89 -1.55
C ALA A 152 -6.12 4.96 -0.89
N SER A 153 -5.15 4.50 -1.67
CA SER A 153 -4.02 3.71 -1.18
C SER A 153 -2.70 4.24 -1.75
N LEU A 154 -1.65 4.14 -0.95
CA LEU A 154 -0.27 4.32 -1.36
C LEU A 154 0.54 3.14 -0.83
N ILE A 155 1.29 2.51 -1.73
CA ILE A 155 2.35 1.56 -1.41
C ILE A 155 3.66 2.15 -1.87
N GLN A 156 4.69 2.14 -1.03
CA GLN A 156 6.03 2.57 -1.43
C GLN A 156 7.13 1.83 -0.69
N PHE A 157 8.28 1.67 -1.36
CA PHE A 157 9.53 1.40 -0.67
C PHE A 157 10.63 2.36 -1.10
N GLU A 158 11.54 2.60 -0.19
CA GLU A 158 12.71 3.45 -0.34
C GLU A 158 13.94 2.71 0.19
N LEU A 159 14.99 2.65 -0.63
CA LEU A 159 16.28 2.11 -0.23
C LEU A 159 17.25 3.27 0.02
N PHE A 160 17.85 3.29 1.20
CA PHE A 160 18.83 4.28 1.61
C PHE A 160 20.19 3.65 1.88
N ASP A 161 21.24 4.41 1.64
CA ASP A 161 22.50 4.21 2.38
C ASP A 161 22.26 4.69 3.82
N ASP A 162 22.37 3.78 4.80
CA ASP A 162 22.05 4.05 6.20
C ASP A 162 23.03 5.02 6.85
N ALA A 163 24.30 5.01 6.40
CA ALA A 163 25.35 5.86 6.95
C ALA A 163 25.21 7.31 6.48
N SER A 164 25.01 7.52 5.17
CA SER A 164 24.86 8.86 4.61
C SER A 164 23.42 9.40 4.65
N GLY A 165 22.42 8.52 4.72
CA GLY A 165 21.00 8.87 4.62
C GLY A 165 20.54 9.17 3.20
N ASN A 166 21.39 8.95 2.19
CA ASN A 166 21.05 9.22 0.79
C ASN A 166 20.03 8.19 0.28
N LEU A 167 18.98 8.69 -0.40
CA LEU A 167 18.05 7.84 -1.14
C LEU A 167 18.78 7.26 -2.36
N LEU A 168 18.78 5.95 -2.45
CA LEU A 168 19.46 5.20 -3.50
C LEU A 168 18.50 4.83 -4.62
N ASP A 169 17.34 4.28 -4.26
CA ASP A 169 16.30 3.79 -5.17
C ASP A 169 14.94 3.79 -4.46
N ALA A 170 13.86 3.87 -5.23
CA ALA A 170 12.50 3.85 -4.73
C ALA A 170 11.53 3.19 -5.72
N PHE A 171 10.38 2.82 -5.19
CA PHE A 171 9.21 2.34 -5.93
C PHE A 171 7.95 2.81 -5.23
N GLY A 172 6.91 3.10 -6.00
CA GLY A 172 5.60 3.40 -5.44
C GLY A 172 4.44 3.10 -6.39
N VAL A 173 3.31 2.75 -5.79
CA VAL A 173 2.01 2.60 -6.44
C VAL A 173 1.01 3.43 -5.65
N SER A 174 0.33 4.36 -6.30
CA SER A 174 -0.80 5.08 -5.73
C SER A 174 -2.08 4.68 -6.46
N SER A 175 -3.15 4.48 -5.70
CA SER A 175 -4.49 4.20 -6.24
C SER A 175 -5.52 5.08 -5.55
N GLN A 176 -6.54 5.49 -6.30
CA GLN A 176 -7.63 6.32 -5.79
C GLN A 176 -8.93 6.00 -6.52
N VAL A 177 -10.04 6.01 -5.79
CA VAL A 177 -11.42 5.95 -6.31
C VAL A 177 -12.30 6.98 -5.60
N SER A 178 -13.34 7.48 -6.28
CA SER A 178 -14.36 8.34 -5.66
C SER A 178 -15.74 8.16 -6.31
N SER A 179 -16.79 8.56 -5.60
CA SER A 179 -18.16 8.55 -6.11
C SER A 179 -18.41 9.55 -7.24
N ALA A 180 -17.50 10.52 -7.42
CA ALA A 180 -17.50 11.46 -8.54
C ALA A 180 -17.09 10.80 -9.88
N GLY A 181 -16.70 9.52 -9.86
CA GLY A 181 -16.24 8.80 -11.05
C GLY A 181 -14.74 8.92 -11.30
N ASP A 182 -13.95 9.38 -10.32
CA ASP A 182 -12.49 9.37 -10.45
C ASP A 182 -11.95 7.98 -10.08
N ALA A 183 -11.18 7.38 -10.98
CA ALA A 183 -10.39 6.18 -10.66
C ALA A 183 -8.99 6.31 -11.26
N LYS A 184 -7.96 6.16 -10.42
CA LYS A 184 -6.55 6.38 -10.80
C LYS A 184 -5.67 5.27 -10.22
N ILE A 185 -4.67 4.86 -11.00
CA ILE A 185 -3.59 3.95 -10.60
C ILE A 185 -2.30 4.47 -11.23
N GLU A 186 -1.41 5.02 -10.41
CA GLU A 186 -0.11 5.56 -10.83
C GLU A 186 1.01 4.70 -10.26
N VAL A 187 2.09 4.55 -11.02
CA VAL A 187 3.23 3.72 -10.66
C VAL A 187 4.50 4.47 -11.01
N ALA A 188 5.46 4.49 -10.10
CA ALA A 188 6.78 5.07 -10.30
C ALA A 188 7.86 4.14 -9.74
N SER A 189 9.00 4.06 -10.42
CA SER A 189 10.11 3.22 -9.99
C SER A 189 11.46 3.76 -10.44
N SER A 190 12.49 3.49 -9.65
CA SER A 190 13.88 3.73 -10.04
C SER A 190 14.35 2.72 -11.10
N PRO A 191 15.43 3.01 -11.84
CA PRO A 191 15.93 2.13 -12.91
C PRO A 191 16.35 0.72 -12.46
N ASN A 192 16.71 0.56 -11.18
CA ASN A 192 17.12 -0.74 -10.62
C ASN A 192 15.92 -1.62 -10.19
N VAL A 193 14.69 -1.16 -10.44
CA VAL A 193 13.45 -1.88 -10.16
C VAL A 193 12.86 -2.36 -11.47
N SER A 194 12.68 -3.67 -11.60
CA SER A 194 11.93 -4.29 -12.70
C SER A 194 10.51 -4.60 -12.25
N LEU A 195 9.52 -4.28 -13.09
CA LEU A 195 8.11 -4.47 -12.79
C LEU A 195 7.44 -5.34 -13.84
N PHE A 196 6.58 -6.24 -13.38
CA PHE A 196 5.70 -7.06 -14.19
C PHE A 196 4.26 -6.86 -13.70
N PRO A 197 3.42 -6.12 -14.45
CA PRO A 197 2.02 -5.93 -14.09
C PRO A 197 1.28 -7.27 -14.19
N LEU A 198 0.70 -7.71 -13.08
CA LEU A 198 -0.15 -8.91 -13.02
C LEU A 198 -1.61 -8.55 -13.27
N LEU A 199 -2.05 -7.41 -12.71
CA LEU A 199 -3.40 -6.88 -12.84
C LEU A 199 -3.34 -5.35 -12.79
N LYS A 200 -4.13 -4.68 -13.64
CA LYS A 200 -4.32 -3.23 -13.57
C LYS A 200 -5.67 -2.89 -14.20
N GLU A 201 -6.70 -2.86 -13.36
CA GLU A 201 -8.08 -2.63 -13.77
C GLU A 201 -8.70 -1.49 -12.99
N LYS A 202 -9.58 -0.73 -13.64
CA LYS A 202 -10.32 0.34 -12.98
C LYS A 202 -11.62 0.64 -13.71
N SER A 203 -12.62 1.13 -12.97
CA SER A 203 -13.84 1.71 -13.50
C SER A 203 -14.08 3.08 -12.89
N SER A 204 -14.32 4.05 -13.77
CA SER A 204 -14.57 5.47 -13.47
C SER A 204 -16.07 5.78 -13.62
N GLN A 205 -16.97 4.93 -13.14
CA GLN A 205 -18.40 5.21 -13.23
C GLN A 205 -18.82 6.12 -12.07
N PRO A 206 -19.65 7.15 -12.34
CA PRO A 206 -20.29 7.90 -11.28
C PRO A 206 -21.06 6.95 -10.37
N GLN A 207 -21.11 7.29 -9.08
CA GLN A 207 -21.74 6.49 -8.03
C GLN A 207 -21.10 5.12 -7.75
N ASN A 208 -20.32 4.53 -8.66
CA ASN A 208 -19.71 3.22 -8.50
C ASN A 208 -18.34 3.18 -9.17
N SER A 209 -17.27 3.29 -8.40
CA SER A 209 -15.91 3.26 -8.93
C SER A 209 -15.05 2.22 -8.23
N PHE A 210 -14.13 1.63 -8.99
CA PHE A 210 -13.16 0.68 -8.44
C PHE A 210 -11.79 0.84 -9.10
N ALA A 211 -10.75 0.44 -8.38
CA ALA A 211 -9.39 0.35 -8.89
C ALA A 211 -8.68 -0.83 -8.22
N VAL A 212 -8.23 -1.79 -9.03
CA VAL A 212 -7.50 -2.97 -8.58
C VAL A 212 -6.16 -3.03 -9.30
N SER A 213 -5.08 -3.22 -8.55
CA SER A 213 -3.75 -3.33 -9.11
C SER A 213 -2.92 -4.40 -8.42
N ALA A 214 -2.14 -5.14 -9.20
CA ALA A 214 -1.19 -6.12 -8.71
C ALA A 214 0.08 -6.07 -9.55
N PHE A 215 1.24 -5.97 -8.88
CA PHE A 215 2.55 -5.94 -9.53
C PHE A 215 3.47 -6.94 -8.87
N ALA A 216 4.06 -7.82 -9.66
CA ALA A 216 5.27 -8.52 -9.27
C ALA A 216 6.47 -7.67 -9.67
N GLY A 217 7.50 -7.62 -8.84
CA GLY A 217 8.70 -6.86 -9.14
C GLY A 217 9.94 -7.45 -8.52
N SER A 218 11.08 -6.99 -9.01
CA SER A 218 12.39 -7.33 -8.48
C SER A 218 13.28 -6.10 -8.44
N TYR A 219 14.11 -6.02 -7.42
CA TYR A 219 15.15 -5.01 -7.26
C TYR A 219 16.51 -5.68 -7.35
N ALA A 220 17.47 -5.07 -8.05
CA ALA A 220 18.86 -5.50 -8.02
C ALA A 220 19.82 -4.34 -8.26
N ARG A 221 20.84 -4.20 -7.39
CA ARG A 221 21.91 -3.22 -7.54
C ARG A 221 23.23 -3.75 -7.03
N GLN A 222 24.29 -3.56 -7.80
CA GLN A 222 25.67 -3.84 -7.38
C GLN A 222 26.26 -2.60 -6.69
N PHE A 223 27.04 -2.84 -5.63
CA PHE A 223 27.74 -1.80 -4.89
C PHE A 223 29.25 -1.96 -5.03
N ASP A 224 29.95 -0.90 -5.44
CA ASP A 224 31.40 -0.94 -5.64
C ASP A 224 32.19 -1.02 -4.32
N ALA A 225 31.62 -0.49 -3.24
CA ALA A 225 32.19 -0.48 -1.90
C ALA A 225 31.20 -1.11 -0.91
N SER A 226 31.72 -1.58 0.22
CA SER A 226 30.88 -2.06 1.32
C SER A 226 29.95 -0.96 1.81
N VAL A 227 28.67 -1.28 1.98
CA VAL A 227 27.62 -0.33 2.32
C VAL A 227 26.66 -0.92 3.35
N GLN A 228 26.13 -0.05 4.21
CA GLN A 228 25.00 -0.37 5.07
C GLN A 228 23.74 0.17 4.43
N LEU A 229 22.76 -0.69 4.19
CA LEU A 229 21.50 -0.33 3.55
C LEU A 229 20.38 -0.30 4.58
N ARG A 230 19.44 0.61 4.37
CA ARG A 230 18.15 0.65 5.06
C ARG A 230 17.05 0.65 4.00
N LEU A 231 16.29 -0.44 3.95
CA LEU A 231 15.06 -0.53 3.18
C LEU A 231 13.90 -0.12 4.08
N VAL A 232 13.10 0.86 3.66
CA VAL A 232 11.86 1.25 4.34
C VAL A 232 10.73 1.06 3.36
N GLU A 233 9.79 0.20 3.71
CA GLU A 233 8.50 0.09 3.05
C GLU A 233 7.43 0.74 3.94
N THR A 234 6.45 1.36 3.28
CA THR A 234 5.32 2.02 3.95
C THR A 234 4.10 1.91 3.06
N LYS A 235 2.96 1.72 3.71
CA LYS A 235 1.65 1.75 3.11
C LYS A 235 0.69 2.60 3.89
N THR A 236 -0.20 3.27 3.18
CA THR A 236 -1.30 4.01 3.78
C THR A 236 -2.57 3.75 3.01
N ASN A 237 -3.65 3.48 3.73
CA ASN A 237 -4.99 3.39 3.15
C ASN A 237 -5.93 4.38 3.84
N ARG A 238 -6.90 4.85 3.07
CA ARG A 238 -8.00 5.64 3.58
C ARG A 238 -9.29 5.26 2.87
N ALA A 239 -10.38 5.19 3.63
CA ALA A 239 -11.74 5.13 3.13
C ALA A 239 -12.56 6.22 3.85
N SER A 240 -13.46 6.86 3.13
CA SER A 240 -14.34 7.88 3.70
C SER A 240 -15.71 7.84 3.05
N ALA A 241 -16.75 8.03 3.86
CA ALA A 241 -18.14 8.12 3.46
C ALA A 241 -18.83 9.26 4.21
N SER A 242 -19.67 10.03 3.52
CA SER A 242 -20.50 11.04 4.16
C SER A 242 -21.79 11.25 3.41
N ALA A 243 -22.87 11.47 4.14
CA ALA A 243 -24.12 11.99 3.59
C ALA A 243 -24.40 13.35 4.20
N LYS A 244 -24.15 14.44 3.45
CA LYS A 244 -24.48 15.79 3.89
C LYS A 244 -24.71 16.68 2.67
N PRO A 245 -25.72 17.57 2.66
CA PRO A 245 -25.79 18.63 1.67
C PRO A 245 -24.74 19.70 2.00
N VAL A 246 -23.46 19.47 1.69
CA VAL A 246 -22.38 20.46 1.86
C VAL A 246 -21.43 20.39 0.66
N PRO A 247 -20.99 21.54 0.09
CA PRO A 247 -20.17 21.58 -1.12
C PRO A 247 -18.88 20.79 -0.94
N GLU A 248 -18.50 20.05 -1.98
CA GLU A 248 -17.30 19.21 -2.04
C GLU A 248 -16.08 19.90 -1.38
N PRO A 249 -15.39 19.24 -0.42
CA PRO A 249 -14.04 19.63 -0.09
C PRO A 249 -13.17 19.27 -1.29
N SER A 250 -12.84 20.28 -2.08
CA SER A 250 -11.66 20.26 -2.95
C SER A 250 -10.44 20.00 -2.07
N GLU A 251 -9.51 19.17 -2.56
CA GLU A 251 -8.21 18.82 -1.96
C GLU A 251 -8.12 17.48 -1.19
N ILE A 252 -8.38 16.37 -1.90
CA ILE A 252 -7.77 15.06 -1.57
C ILE A 252 -6.23 15.10 -1.78
N GLY A 253 -5.70 16.10 -2.51
CA GLY A 253 -4.28 16.26 -2.82
C GLY A 253 -3.34 16.48 -1.62
N GLY A 254 -3.84 16.93 -0.47
CA GLY A 254 -3.01 17.18 0.72
C GLY A 254 -2.56 15.93 1.48
N THR A 255 -3.27 14.80 1.34
CA THR A 255 -3.10 13.65 2.24
C THR A 255 -1.88 12.77 1.91
N VAL A 256 -1.44 12.75 0.64
CA VAL A 256 -0.26 11.95 0.21
C VAL A 256 1.04 12.51 0.80
N VAL A 257 1.09 13.81 1.13
CA VAL A 257 2.29 14.47 1.70
C VAL A 257 2.49 14.13 3.19
N ILE A 258 1.42 13.83 3.92
CA ILE A 258 1.48 13.56 5.38
C ILE A 258 2.11 12.19 5.67
N GLY A 259 1.88 11.18 4.83
CA GLY A 259 2.50 9.85 4.96
C GLY A 259 4.04 9.90 4.90
N LEU A 260 4.59 10.72 4.00
CA LEU A 260 6.04 10.94 3.87
C LEU A 260 6.62 11.68 5.09
N LEU A 261 5.90 12.65 5.65
CA LEU A 261 6.36 13.43 6.80
C LEU A 261 6.28 12.66 8.12
N LEU A 262 5.24 11.86 8.34
CA LEU A 262 5.08 11.06 9.56
C LEU A 262 6.05 9.88 9.62
N GLY A 263 6.30 9.20 8.48
CA GLY A 263 7.32 8.17 8.37
C GLY A 263 8.72 8.71 8.69
N TYR A 264 9.06 9.87 8.12
CA TYR A 264 10.33 10.54 8.39
C TYR A 264 10.49 11.00 9.85
N TRP A 265 9.44 11.57 10.45
CA TRP A 265 9.46 12.04 11.84
C TRP A 265 9.54 10.92 12.88
N ARG A 266 8.79 9.81 12.70
CA ARG A 266 8.83 8.69 13.65
C ARG A 266 10.19 7.97 13.62
N LEU A 267 10.78 7.78 12.44
CA LEU A 267 12.13 7.23 12.27
C LEU A 267 13.22 8.10 12.92
N LYS A 268 13.09 9.43 12.84
CA LYS A 268 14.01 10.36 13.53
C LYS A 268 13.88 10.31 15.05
N SER A 269 12.67 10.13 15.59
CA SER A 269 12.47 10.07 17.05
C SER A 269 13.06 8.81 17.70
N ASN A 270 13.05 7.66 16.99
CA ASN A 270 13.62 6.40 17.49
C ASN A 270 15.15 6.40 17.54
N ARG A 271 15.84 7.22 16.73
CA ARG A 271 17.29 7.45 16.85
C ARG A 271 17.68 8.13 18.18
N GLY A 272 16.79 8.89 18.80
CA GLY A 272 17.04 9.58 20.07
C GLY A 272 16.98 8.70 21.32
N ARG A 273 16.39 7.50 21.24
CA ARG A 273 16.19 6.60 22.39
C ARG A 273 17.28 5.53 22.55
N VAL A 274 18.08 5.28 21.53
CA VAL A 274 19.14 4.23 21.56
C VAL A 274 20.48 4.77 22.11
N SER A 275 20.66 6.09 22.23
CA SER A 275 21.89 6.72 22.75
C SER A 275 21.97 6.85 24.29
N LYS A 276 21.06 6.21 25.04
CA LYS A 276 21.11 6.20 26.51
C LYS A 276 20.90 4.79 27.07
N LYS A 277 21.89 3.93 26.91
CA LYS A 277 22.24 2.87 27.86
C LYS A 277 23.74 2.61 27.78
#